data_AF-A0A915N396-F1
#
_entry.id   AF-A0A915N396-F1
#
_cell.length_a   1.000
_cell.length_b   1.000
_cell.length_c   1.000
_cell.angle_alpha   90.00
_cell.angle_beta   90.00
_cell.angle_gamma   90.00
#
_symmetry.space_group_name_H-M   'P 1'
#
loop_
_entity.id
_entity.type
_entity.pdbx_description
1 polymer ?
#
loop_
_entity_poly.entity_id
_entity_poly.type
_entity_poly.pdbx_seq_one_letter_code
_entity_poly.pdbx_strand_id
1 'polypeptide(L)'
;MYFSKFFGVLVEEEALHLANDFRIVLQREFPIRDSALYLNNRFIQFSNQTNDNELINRRRTMLSFARMFLKELTELMSADRSPIVDRRPELILDPSIQKRLTHFSLITHGFGGIAIVKY
;
A
#
# COMPACT_ATOMS: atom_id res chain seq x y z
N MET A 1 28.56 17.89 12.00
CA MET A 1 27.18 18.00 11.47
C MET A 1 26.97 17.26 10.14
N TYR A 2 27.99 17.11 9.28
CA TYR A 2 27.88 16.33 8.02
C TYR A 2 27.72 14.81 8.21
N PHE A 3 28.32 14.24 9.27
CA PHE A 3 28.31 12.80 9.53
C PHE A 3 26.89 12.26 9.79
N SER A 4 26.08 12.98 10.58
CA SER A 4 24.68 12.59 10.86
C SER A 4 23.79 12.64 9.60
N LYS A 5 24.06 13.55 8.66
CA LYS A 5 23.31 13.67 7.41
C LYS A 5 23.62 12.52 6.44
N PHE A 6 24.84 12.00 6.47
CA PHE A 6 25.26 10.86 5.65
C PHE A 6 24.58 9.56 6.07
N PHE A 7 24.54 9.26 7.38
CA PHE A 7 23.85 8.06 7.87
C PHE A 7 22.34 8.11 7.64
N GLY A 8 21.71 9.28 7.75
CA GLY A 8 20.27 9.44 7.46
C GLY A 8 19.94 9.10 6.00
N VAL A 9 20.74 9.61 5.05
CA VAL A 9 20.55 9.34 3.62
C VAL A 9 20.78 7.86 3.29
N LEU A 10 21.78 7.21 3.90
CA LEU A 10 22.06 5.79 3.66
C LEU A 10 20.90 4.89 4.10
N VAL A 11 20.33 5.15 5.28
CA VAL A 11 19.18 4.37 5.79
C VAL A 11 17.94 4.59 4.93
N GLU A 12 17.71 5.81 4.44
CA GLU A 12 16.62 6.09 3.50
C GLU A 12 16.82 5.38 2.16
N GLU A 13 18.05 5.33 1.63
CA GLU A 13 18.35 4.60 0.39
C GLU A 13 18.16 3.08 0.55
N GLU A 14 18.63 2.49 1.64
CA GLU A 14 18.41 1.06 1.95
C GLU A 14 16.92 0.74 2.10
N ALA A 15 16.16 1.62 2.75
CA ALA A 15 14.71 1.48 2.89
C ALA A 15 14.00 1.50 1.52
N LEU A 16 14.45 2.33 0.58
CA LEU A 16 13.95 2.33 -0.79
C LEU A 16 14.25 1.03 -1.54
N HIS A 17 15.48 0.51 -1.41
CA HIS A 17 15.86 -0.77 -2.00
C HIS A 17 15.03 -1.91 -1.42
N LEU A 18 14.87 -1.96 -0.10
CA LEU A 18 14.05 -2.95 0.58
C LEU A 18 12.58 -2.92 0.10
N ALA A 19 12.00 -1.73 -0.13
CA ALA A 19 10.64 -1.62 -0.66
C ALA A 19 10.51 -2.24 -2.06
N ASN A 20 11.53 -2.08 -2.91
CA ASN A 20 11.54 -2.66 -4.25
C ASN A 20 11.75 -4.18 -4.21
N ASP A 21 12.65 -4.68 -3.36
CA ASP A 21 12.89 -6.11 -3.18
C ASP A 21 11.65 -6.79 -2.62
N PHE A 22 11.01 -6.18 -1.62
CA PHE A 22 9.76 -6.67 -1.05
C PHE A 22 8.67 -6.83 -2.10
N ARG A 23 8.51 -5.86 -3.01
CA ARG A 23 7.58 -5.97 -4.14
C ARG A 23 7.90 -7.17 -5.03
N ILE A 24 9.17 -7.40 -5.37
CA ILE A 24 9.59 -8.52 -6.22
C ILE A 24 9.25 -9.86 -5.53
N VAL A 25 9.57 -9.97 -4.24
CA VAL A 25 9.24 -11.15 -3.44
C VAL A 25 7.73 -11.38 -3.40
N LEU A 26 6.93 -10.33 -3.21
CA LEU A 26 5.48 -10.45 -3.21
C LEU A 26 4.94 -10.90 -4.58
N GLN A 27 5.45 -10.37 -5.68
CA GLN A 27 5.01 -10.79 -7.02
C GLN A 27 5.36 -12.25 -7.33
N ARG A 28 6.47 -12.74 -6.79
CA ARG A 28 6.99 -14.08 -7.09
C ARG A 28 6.47 -15.16 -6.13
N GLU A 29 6.43 -14.85 -4.84
CA GLU A 29 6.23 -15.83 -3.77
C GLU A 29 4.88 -15.70 -3.07
N PHE A 30 4.24 -14.53 -3.10
CA PHE A 30 2.99 -14.37 -2.38
C PHE A 30 1.87 -15.14 -3.10
N PRO A 31 1.17 -16.08 -2.43
CA PRO A 31 0.22 -16.98 -3.06
C PRO A 31 -1.14 -16.30 -3.28
N ILE A 32 -1.16 -15.15 -3.98
CA ILE A 32 -2.35 -14.31 -4.13
C ILE A 32 -3.48 -15.07 -4.83
N ARG A 33 -3.16 -15.84 -5.86
CA ARG A 33 -4.12 -16.59 -6.66
C ARG A 33 -4.76 -17.70 -5.83
N ASP A 34 -3.93 -18.50 -5.16
CA ASP A 34 -4.42 -19.64 -4.38
C ASP A 34 -5.21 -19.17 -3.17
N SER A 35 -4.76 -18.09 -2.51
CA SER A 35 -5.49 -17.44 -1.42
C SER A 35 -6.86 -16.93 -1.88
N ALA A 36 -6.93 -16.25 -3.02
CA ALA A 36 -8.18 -15.72 -3.56
C ALA A 36 -9.15 -16.85 -3.94
N LEU A 37 -8.66 -17.90 -4.60
CA LEU A 37 -9.47 -19.06 -4.97
C LEU A 37 -10.00 -19.80 -3.73
N TYR A 38 -9.15 -20.04 -2.74
CA TYR A 38 -9.56 -20.68 -1.49
C TYR A 38 -10.67 -19.90 -0.79
N LEU A 39 -10.50 -18.58 -0.64
CA LEU A 39 -11.51 -17.71 0.00
C LEU A 39 -12.81 -17.62 -0.80
N ASN A 40 -12.72 -17.63 -2.13
CA ASN A 40 -13.89 -17.59 -3.01
C ASN A 40 -14.67 -18.91 -2.95
N ASN A 41 -13.98 -20.05 -3.05
CA ASN A 41 -14.60 -21.37 -3.00
C ASN A 41 -15.28 -21.62 -1.65
N ARG A 42 -14.62 -21.25 -0.54
CA ARG A 42 -15.21 -21.31 0.80
C ARG A 42 -16.50 -20.49 0.89
N PHE A 43 -16.52 -19.32 0.27
CA PHE A 43 -17.70 -18.45 0.28
C PHE A 43 -18.84 -18.99 -0.59
N ILE A 44 -18.54 -19.51 -1.78
CA ILE A 44 -19.54 -20.14 -2.66
C ILE A 44 -20.15 -21.35 -1.94
N GLN A 45 -19.32 -22.18 -1.31
CA GLN A 45 -19.80 -23.31 -0.52
C GLN A 45 -20.77 -22.87 0.59
N PHE A 46 -20.43 -21.80 1.32
CA PHE A 46 -21.30 -21.24 2.34
C PHE A 46 -22.63 -20.72 1.76
N SER A 47 -22.59 -19.97 0.65
CA SER A 47 -23.79 -19.46 -0.03
C SER A 47 -24.70 -20.58 -0.52
N ASN A 48 -24.13 -21.66 -1.04
CA ASN A 48 -24.89 -22.85 -1.45
C ASN A 48 -25.54 -23.56 -0.25
N GLN A 49 -24.88 -23.62 0.90
CA GLN A 49 -25.45 -24.21 2.12
C GLN A 49 -26.65 -23.40 2.65
N THR A 50 -26.61 -22.08 2.50
CA THR A 50 -27.71 -21.20 2.95
C THR A 50 -28.81 -21.00 1.90
N ASN A 51 -28.66 -21.58 0.70
CA ASN A 51 -29.55 -21.36 -0.47
C ASN A 51 -29.79 -19.86 -0.78
N ASP A 52 -28.82 -19.00 -0.44
CA ASP A 52 -28.93 -17.56 -0.61
C ASP A 52 -27.99 -17.11 -1.73
N ASN A 53 -28.55 -17.04 -2.93
CA ASN A 53 -27.84 -16.62 -4.15
C ASN A 53 -27.55 -15.11 -4.16
N GLU A 54 -28.24 -14.30 -3.35
CA GLU A 54 -28.00 -12.87 -3.27
C GLU A 54 -26.70 -12.53 -2.52
N LEU A 55 -26.23 -13.42 -1.63
CA LEU A 55 -24.96 -13.27 -0.93
C LEU A 55 -23.77 -13.07 -1.88
N ILE A 56 -23.76 -13.77 -3.01
CA ILE A 56 -22.70 -13.64 -4.03
C ILE A 56 -22.71 -12.23 -4.62
N ASN A 57 -23.88 -11.72 -4.98
CA ASN A 57 -24.03 -10.37 -5.52
C ASN A 57 -23.65 -9.31 -4.48
N ARG A 58 -24.09 -9.48 -3.23
CA ARG A 58 -23.71 -8.57 -2.12
C ARG A 58 -22.21 -8.55 -1.88
N ARG A 59 -21.54 -9.72 -1.86
CA ARG A 59 -20.08 -9.81 -1.74
C ARG A 59 -19.38 -9.12 -2.91
N ARG A 60 -19.85 -9.33 -4.14
CA ARG A 60 -19.28 -8.66 -5.32
C ARG A 60 -19.36 -7.14 -5.20
N THR A 61 -20.49 -6.61 -4.75
CA THR A 61 -20.68 -5.18 -4.49
C THR A 61 -19.71 -4.68 -3.41
N MET A 62 -19.59 -5.39 -2.29
CA MET A 62 -18.65 -5.02 -1.21
C MET A 62 -17.19 -5.02 -1.69
N LEU A 63 -16.78 -6.04 -2.46
CA LEU A 63 -15.44 -6.10 -3.03
C LEU A 63 -15.19 -4.97 -4.04
N SER A 64 -16.22 -4.56 -4.80
CA SER A 64 -16.13 -3.41 -5.70
C SER A 64 -15.87 -2.11 -4.94
N PHE A 65 -16.61 -1.87 -3.85
CA PHE A 65 -16.39 -0.69 -3.00
C PHE A 65 -15.01 -0.71 -2.33
N ALA A 66 -14.58 -1.86 -1.81
CA ALA A 66 -13.24 -2.00 -1.24
C ALA A 66 -12.15 -1.70 -2.29
N ARG A 67 -12.33 -2.16 -3.53
CA ARG A 67 -11.39 -1.86 -4.63
C ARG A 67 -11.35 -0.36 -4.97
N MET A 68 -12.50 0.31 -4.98
CA MET A 68 -12.56 1.76 -5.23
C MET A 68 -11.84 2.53 -4.13
N PHE A 69 -12.11 2.21 -2.86
CA PHE A 69 -11.43 2.83 -1.73
C PHE A 69 -9.92 2.61 -1.76
N LEU A 70 -9.46 1.38 -2.01
CA LEU A 70 -8.03 1.08 -2.13
C LEU A 70 -7.39 1.90 -3.26
N LYS A 71 -8.08 2.10 -4.38
CA LYS A 71 -7.60 2.92 -5.48
C LYS A 71 -7.41 4.38 -5.05
N GLU A 72 -8.41 4.98 -4.41
CA GLU A 72 -8.33 6.35 -3.90
C GLU A 72 -7.20 6.51 -2.87
N LEU A 73 -7.03 5.53 -1.99
CA LEU A 73 -5.95 5.50 -1.02
C LEU A 73 -4.58 5.43 -1.70
N THR A 74 -4.40 4.55 -2.68
CA THR A 74 -3.15 4.44 -3.44
C THR A 74 -2.86 5.72 -4.23
N GLU A 75 -3.88 6.38 -4.81
CA GLU A 75 -3.74 7.67 -5.50
C GLU A 75 -3.28 8.77 -4.52
N LEU A 76 -3.90 8.86 -3.34
CA LEU A 76 -3.49 9.80 -2.29
C LEU A 76 -2.03 9.57 -1.87
N MET A 77 -1.64 8.31 -1.63
CA MET A 77 -0.29 7.96 -1.23
C MET A 77 0.72 8.23 -2.37
N SER A 78 0.32 8.06 -3.63
CA SER A 78 1.14 8.40 -4.81
C SER A 78 1.33 9.92 -5.00
N ALA A 79 0.40 10.70 -4.46
CA ALA A 79 0.48 12.16 -4.40
C ALA A 79 1.34 12.67 -3.24
N ASP A 80 1.87 11.80 -2.37
CA ASP A 80 2.80 12.20 -1.31
C ASP A 80 4.04 12.88 -1.91
N ARG A 81 4.38 14.06 -1.37
CA ARG A 81 5.53 14.89 -1.73
C ARG A 81 6.47 15.09 -0.55
N SER A 82 6.47 14.14 0.39
CA SER A 82 7.40 14.11 1.52
C SER A 82 8.85 14.17 1.05
N PRO A 83 9.68 15.02 1.68
CA PRO A 83 11.10 15.06 1.36
C PRO A 83 11.75 13.75 1.77
N ILE A 84 12.24 13.00 0.78
CA ILE A 84 13.01 11.77 0.96
C ILE A 84 14.35 12.00 0.27
N VAL A 85 15.44 11.69 0.96
CA VAL A 85 16.82 12.01 0.61
C VAL A 85 17.01 13.53 0.44
N ASP A 86 17.20 14.02 -0.78
CA ASP A 86 17.46 15.44 -1.09
C ASP A 86 16.41 16.04 -2.04
N ARG A 87 15.29 15.32 -2.25
CA ARG A 87 14.19 15.79 -3.09
C ARG A 87 13.24 16.65 -2.27
N ARG A 88 12.99 17.87 -2.71
CA ARG A 88 11.98 18.79 -2.14
C ARG A 88 10.95 19.18 -3.19
N PRO A 89 10.06 18.27 -3.57
CA PRO A 89 9.03 18.59 -4.55
C PRO A 89 8.02 19.61 -4.00
N GLU A 90 7.38 20.35 -4.89
CA GLU A 90 6.28 21.24 -4.54
C GLU A 90 5.10 20.45 -3.98
N LEU A 91 4.52 20.93 -2.88
CA LEU A 91 3.43 20.25 -2.19
C LEU A 91 2.13 20.47 -2.95
N ILE A 92 1.44 19.37 -3.29
CA ILE A 92 0.18 19.38 -4.04
C ILE A 92 -1.03 18.98 -3.19
N LEU A 93 -0.78 18.37 -2.02
CA LEU A 93 -1.81 17.93 -1.09
C LEU A 93 -2.13 19.01 -0.07
N ASP A 94 -3.32 18.91 0.54
CA ASP A 94 -3.69 19.73 1.69
C ASP A 94 -2.60 19.66 2.77
N PRO A 95 -2.17 20.80 3.35
CA PRO A 95 -1.08 20.83 4.32
C PRO A 95 -1.28 19.91 5.54
N SER A 96 -2.52 19.71 5.98
CA SER A 96 -2.82 18.86 7.14
C SER A 96 -2.58 17.38 6.82
N ILE A 97 -2.89 16.97 5.58
CA ILE A 97 -2.67 15.60 5.09
C ILE A 97 -1.19 15.39 4.80
N GLN A 98 -0.57 16.31 4.05
CA GLN A 98 0.85 16.23 3.70
C GLN A 98 1.74 16.17 4.94
N LYS A 99 1.44 16.94 5.99
CA LYS A 99 2.19 16.89 7.27
C LYS A 99 2.16 15.50 7.91
N ARG A 100 1.02 14.81 7.88
CA ARG A 100 0.88 13.45 8.44
C ARG A 100 1.65 12.43 7.60
N LEU A 101 1.56 12.54 6.27
CA LEU A 101 2.32 11.68 5.36
C LEU A 101 3.82 11.87 5.53
N THR A 102 4.29 13.12 5.66
CA THR A 102 5.70 13.42 5.93
C THR A 102 6.17 12.87 7.26
N HIS A 103 5.38 12.98 8.32
CA HIS A 103 5.73 12.35 9.60
C HIS A 103 5.86 10.82 9.47
N PHE A 104 4.93 10.17 8.78
CA PHE A 104 5.00 8.74 8.52
C PHE A 104 6.21 8.33 7.66
N SER A 105 6.48 9.08 6.59
CA SER A 105 7.64 8.86 5.71
C SER A 105 8.96 9.04 6.47
N LEU A 106 9.06 10.00 7.39
CA LEU A 106 10.25 10.18 8.23
C LEU A 106 10.45 9.04 9.22
N ILE A 107 9.38 8.52 9.85
CA ILE A 107 9.47 7.38 10.78
C ILE A 107 9.81 6.08 10.05
N THR A 108 9.33 5.91 8.83
CA THR A 108 9.54 4.69 8.03
C THR A 108 10.72 4.78 7.07
N HIS A 109 11.51 5.86 7.12
CA HIS A 109 12.60 6.13 6.18
C HIS A 109 12.15 6.04 4.70
N GLY A 110 10.92 6.43 4.39
CA GLY A 110 10.34 6.38 3.05
C GLY A 110 9.86 4.99 2.59
N PHE A 111 10.11 3.92 3.35
CA PHE A 111 9.67 2.57 3.02
C PHE A 111 8.15 2.44 3.02
N GLY A 112 7.49 2.92 4.08
CA GLY A 112 6.08 2.61 4.35
C GLY A 112 5.13 3.11 3.26
N GLY A 113 5.35 4.32 2.74
CA GLY A 113 4.53 4.86 1.66
C GLY A 113 4.69 4.08 0.36
N ILE A 114 5.92 3.70 0.03
CA ILE A 114 6.24 2.97 -1.21
C ILE A 114 5.73 1.53 -1.16
N ALA A 115 5.84 0.88 -0.01
CA ALA A 115 5.31 -0.47 0.18
C ALA A 115 3.80 -0.54 -0.05
N ILE A 116 3.05 0.53 0.27
CA ILE A 116 1.61 0.63 0.05
C ILE A 116 1.28 0.94 -1.41
N VAL A 117 2.01 1.89 -2.03
CA VAL A 117 1.73 2.33 -3.40
C VAL A 117 2.12 1.28 -4.45
N LYS A 118 3.20 0.52 -4.21
CA LYS A 118 3.77 -0.41 -5.21
C LYS A 118 3.33 -1.87 -5.06
N TYR A 119 2.36 -2.17 -4.18
CA TYR A 119 1.67 -3.45 -4.16
C TYR A 119 0.54 -3.46 -5.19
#